data_AF-A0A6V7HSL2-F1
#
_entry.id   AF-A0A6V7HSL2-F1
#
_cell.length_a   1.000
_cell.length_b   1.000
_cell.length_c   1.000
_cell.angle_alpha   90.00
_cell.angle_beta   90.00
_cell.angle_gamma   90.00
#
_symmetry.space_group_name_H-M   'P 1'
#
loop_
_entity.id
_entity.type
_entity.pdbx_description
1 polymer ?
#
loop_
_entity_poly.entity_id
_entity_poly.type
_entity_poly.pdbx_seq_one_letter_code
_entity_poly.pdbx_strand_id
1 'polypeptide(L)'
;LYQVVYDFENWKRITAYLDSENYNKVHMLNRAQLLYATQDYDGSDEQFIELTVNIISYLSREVDPLPLKVGFEQLRLHTRRYRKMSFFDLYKEFGLRQMRKAIDRIGYEARQDDDDLTRLARFRLLVVMCEFGEERARTAARSKFSKYIDGGAGPLDYN
;
A
#
# COMPACT_ATOMS: atom_id res chain seq x y z
N LEU A 1 8.65 -9.31 -20.66
CA LEU A 1 8.66 -8.57 -19.39
C LEU A 1 9.62 -9.28 -18.45
N TYR A 2 10.48 -8.58 -17.71
CA TYR A 2 11.43 -9.21 -16.77
C TYR A 2 11.38 -8.51 -15.40
N GLN A 3 11.67 -9.25 -14.34
CA GLN A 3 11.90 -8.73 -12.99
C GLN A 3 13.40 -8.72 -12.70
N VAL A 4 13.85 -7.80 -11.86
CA VAL A 4 15.23 -7.72 -11.39
C VAL A 4 15.23 -8.07 -9.92
N VAL A 5 15.89 -9.17 -9.58
CA VAL A 5 16.06 -9.65 -8.21
C VAL A 5 17.48 -9.32 -7.77
N TYR A 6 17.60 -8.65 -6.63
CA TYR A 6 18.87 -8.30 -6.02
C TYR A 6 19.18 -9.28 -4.88
N ASP A 7 20.46 -9.41 -4.54
CA ASP A 7 20.84 -10.03 -3.27
C ASP A 7 20.37 -9.18 -2.07
N PHE A 8 20.37 -9.80 -0.89
CA PHE A 8 19.83 -9.18 0.33
C PHE A 8 20.54 -7.87 0.71
N GLU A 9 21.86 -7.79 0.53
CA GLU A 9 22.63 -6.60 0.89
C GLU A 9 22.28 -5.42 -0.03
N ASN A 10 22.09 -5.69 -1.33
CA ASN A 10 21.59 -4.70 -2.27
C ASN A 10 20.16 -4.27 -1.93
N TRP A 11 19.27 -5.21 -1.56
CA TRP A 11 17.93 -4.87 -1.11
C TRP A 11 17.94 -3.95 0.12
N LYS A 12 18.79 -4.23 1.12
CA LYS A 12 18.94 -3.37 2.30
C LYS A 12 19.33 -1.94 1.93
N ARG A 13 20.32 -1.78 1.04
CA ARG A 13 20.78 -0.47 0.56
C ARG A 13 19.67 0.28 -0.20
N ILE A 14 18.94 -0.43 -1.06
CA ILE A 14 17.80 0.13 -1.80
C ILE A 14 16.74 0.62 -0.82
N THR A 15 16.30 -0.22 0.13
CA THR A 15 15.26 0.18 1.09
C THR A 15 15.71 1.32 2.00
N ALA A 16 16.98 1.33 2.40
CA ALA A 16 17.54 2.43 3.19
C ALA A 16 17.56 3.75 2.40
N TYR A 17 17.86 3.70 1.10
CA TYR A 17 17.78 4.88 0.23
C TYR A 17 16.34 5.36 0.07
N LEU A 18 15.40 4.43 -0.13
CA LEU A 18 13.98 4.74 -0.24
C LEU A 18 13.44 5.37 1.06
N ASP A 19 13.91 4.96 2.24
CA ASP A 19 13.51 5.60 3.51
C ASP A 19 14.21 6.96 3.79
N SER A 20 14.98 7.49 2.84
CA SER A 20 15.61 8.81 2.96
C SER A 20 14.73 9.94 2.39
N GLU A 21 15.07 11.19 2.71
CA GLU A 21 14.45 12.38 2.10
C GLU A 21 14.71 12.49 0.58
N ASN A 22 15.61 11.67 0.02
CA ASN A 22 15.99 11.69 -1.39
C ASN A 22 15.30 10.60 -2.23
N TYR A 23 14.34 9.86 -1.66
CA TYR A 23 13.69 8.73 -2.34
C TYR A 23 13.13 9.09 -3.72
N ASN A 24 12.63 10.32 -3.87
CA ASN A 24 12.03 10.84 -5.09
C ASN A 24 13.04 11.03 -6.24
N LYS A 25 14.35 10.94 -5.98
CA LYS A 25 15.38 10.86 -7.02
C LYS A 25 15.31 9.55 -7.81
N VAL A 26 14.78 8.49 -7.21
CA VAL A 26 14.39 7.27 -7.94
C VAL A 26 13.03 7.53 -8.58
N HIS A 27 12.94 7.42 -9.90
CA HIS A 27 11.68 7.68 -10.63
C HIS A 27 10.52 6.81 -10.13
N MET A 28 9.28 7.34 -10.12
CA MET A 28 8.12 6.64 -9.56
C MET A 28 7.89 5.23 -10.13
N LEU A 29 8.15 5.04 -11.43
CA LEU A 29 8.02 3.74 -12.09
C LEU A 29 9.02 2.72 -11.52
N ASN A 30 10.25 3.16 -11.23
CA ASN A 30 11.27 2.31 -10.67
C ASN A 30 10.95 1.99 -9.20
N ARG A 31 10.42 2.94 -8.42
CA ARG A 31 9.97 2.67 -7.04
C ARG A 31 8.82 1.67 -7.01
N ALA A 32 7.86 1.81 -7.92
CA ALA A 32 6.78 0.84 -8.11
C ALA A 32 7.31 -0.54 -8.52
N GLN A 33 8.31 -0.60 -9.41
CA GLN A 33 8.96 -1.86 -9.81
C GLN A 33 9.73 -2.50 -8.66
N LEU A 34 10.49 -1.72 -7.88
CA LEU A 34 11.23 -2.20 -6.71
C LEU A 34 10.28 -2.78 -5.67
N LEU A 35 9.19 -2.07 -5.36
CA LEU A 35 8.11 -2.61 -4.55
C LEU A 35 7.67 -3.93 -5.18
N TYR A 36 7.20 -3.95 -6.43
CA TYR A 36 6.69 -5.17 -7.09
C TYR A 36 7.65 -6.36 -6.98
N ALA A 37 8.95 -6.15 -7.19
CA ALA A 37 9.97 -7.19 -7.15
C ALA A 37 10.23 -7.75 -5.75
N THR A 38 9.93 -7.04 -4.65
CA THR A 38 10.09 -7.62 -3.29
C THR A 38 9.10 -8.74 -2.99
N GLN A 39 8.04 -8.92 -3.79
CA GLN A 39 7.09 -10.03 -3.62
C GLN A 39 7.72 -11.39 -3.90
N ASP A 40 8.68 -11.42 -4.81
CA ASP A 40 9.37 -12.64 -5.25
C ASP A 40 10.67 -12.87 -4.47
N TYR A 41 10.90 -12.12 -3.39
CA TYR A 41 12.05 -12.32 -2.53
C TYR A 41 11.93 -13.65 -1.76
N ASP A 42 12.92 -14.50 -1.91
CA ASP A 42 12.98 -15.89 -1.43
C ASP A 42 14.08 -16.11 -0.37
N GLY A 43 14.51 -15.04 0.32
CA GLY A 43 15.47 -15.12 1.42
C GLY A 43 14.96 -15.92 2.62
N SER A 44 15.81 -16.06 3.64
CA SER A 44 15.40 -16.69 4.91
C SER A 44 14.22 -15.94 5.54
N ASP A 45 13.45 -16.60 6.42
CA ASP A 45 12.28 -15.97 7.04
C ASP A 45 12.63 -14.64 7.75
N GLU A 46 13.80 -14.56 8.38
CA GLU A 46 14.30 -13.31 9.01
C GLU A 46 14.58 -12.22 7.97
N GLN A 47 15.29 -12.55 6.89
CA GLN A 47 15.60 -11.60 5.82
C GLN A 47 14.33 -11.11 5.11
N PHE A 48 13.37 -12.01 4.89
CA PHE A 48 12.09 -11.68 4.28
C PHE A 48 11.30 -10.72 5.17
N ILE A 49 11.26 -10.95 6.48
CA ILE A 49 10.61 -10.05 7.44
C ILE A 49 11.32 -8.69 7.46
N GLU A 50 12.66 -8.65 7.54
CA GLU A 50 13.42 -7.39 7.54
C GLU A 50 13.16 -6.59 6.26
N LEU A 51 13.23 -7.22 5.09
CA LEU A 51 12.95 -6.57 3.81
C LEU A 51 11.52 -6.02 3.77
N THR A 52 10.54 -6.83 4.19
CA THR A 52 9.12 -6.45 4.23
C THR A 52 8.91 -5.21 5.12
N VAL A 53 9.49 -5.20 6.33
CA VAL A 53 9.39 -4.06 7.25
C VAL A 53 10.04 -2.81 6.64
N ASN A 54 11.23 -2.93 6.06
CA ASN A 54 11.97 -1.79 5.51
C ASN A 54 11.24 -1.19 4.29
N ILE A 55 10.80 -2.01 3.34
CA ILE A 55 10.12 -1.53 2.13
C ILE A 55 8.74 -0.93 2.44
N ILE A 56 8.01 -1.46 3.43
CA ILE A 56 6.73 -0.89 3.84
C ILE A 56 6.93 0.41 4.62
N SER A 57 7.96 0.52 5.46
CA SER A 57 8.24 1.74 6.24
C SER A 57 8.43 2.97 5.33
N TYR A 58 9.12 2.76 4.22
CA TYR A 58 9.27 3.75 3.15
C TYR A 58 7.92 4.34 2.67
N LEU A 59 6.85 3.54 2.57
CA LEU A 59 5.55 3.99 2.04
C LEU A 59 4.92 5.13 2.86
N SER A 60 5.34 5.34 4.11
CA SER A 60 4.90 6.51 4.89
C SER A 60 5.35 7.85 4.34
N ARG A 61 6.34 7.86 3.44
CA ARG A 61 6.90 9.06 2.80
C ARG A 61 6.43 9.25 1.37
N GLU A 62 6.00 8.17 0.73
CA GLU A 62 5.60 8.15 -0.67
C GLU A 62 4.35 9.00 -0.91
N VAL A 63 4.35 9.70 -2.05
CA VAL A 63 3.27 10.58 -2.47
C VAL A 63 2.74 10.24 -3.85
N ASP A 64 3.51 9.51 -4.66
CA ASP A 64 3.11 9.16 -6.02
C ASP A 64 2.09 8.00 -5.97
N PRO A 65 0.94 8.14 -6.65
CA PRO A 65 -0.14 7.16 -6.52
C PRO A 65 0.23 5.75 -6.96
N LEU A 66 1.06 5.61 -8.01
CA LEU A 66 1.42 4.30 -8.54
C LEU A 66 2.23 3.46 -7.54
N PRO A 67 3.35 3.94 -6.96
CA PRO A 67 4.03 3.24 -5.87
C PRO A 67 3.13 2.95 -4.67
N LEU A 68 2.26 3.88 -4.23
CA LEU A 68 1.32 3.63 -3.13
C LEU A 68 0.39 2.46 -3.44
N LYS A 69 -0.19 2.45 -4.65
CA LYS A 69 -1.06 1.37 -5.12
C LYS A 69 -0.32 0.03 -5.13
N VAL A 70 0.92 -0.03 -5.60
CA VAL A 70 1.69 -1.27 -5.65
C VAL A 70 2.11 -1.72 -4.25
N GLY A 71 2.65 -0.81 -3.44
CA GLY A 71 3.15 -1.10 -2.10
C GLY A 71 2.08 -1.60 -1.14
N PHE A 72 0.93 -0.92 -1.10
CA PHE A 72 -0.15 -1.37 -0.21
C PHE A 72 -0.86 -2.61 -0.72
N GLU A 73 -0.86 -2.90 -2.03
CA GLU A 73 -1.32 -4.21 -2.49
C GLU A 73 -0.43 -5.35 -1.97
N GLN A 74 0.89 -5.14 -1.86
CA GLN A 74 1.77 -6.15 -1.27
C GLN A 74 1.45 -6.42 0.18
N LEU A 75 1.25 -5.34 0.93
CA LEU A 75 0.88 -5.41 2.34
C LEU A 75 -0.37 -6.28 2.52
N ARG A 76 -1.35 -6.13 1.63
CA ARG A 76 -2.55 -6.97 1.59
C ARG A 76 -2.27 -8.42 1.19
N LEU A 77 -1.40 -8.67 0.21
CA LEU A 77 -1.05 -10.04 -0.21
C LEU A 77 -0.36 -10.81 0.93
N HIS A 78 0.55 -10.17 1.66
CA HIS A 78 1.23 -10.77 2.80
C HIS A 78 0.29 -11.06 3.99
N THR A 79 -0.84 -10.37 4.11
CA THR A 79 -1.88 -10.64 5.12
C THR A 79 -2.31 -12.11 5.11
N ARG A 80 -2.37 -12.75 3.94
CA ARG A 80 -2.70 -14.19 3.85
C ARG A 80 -1.68 -15.07 4.56
N ARG A 81 -0.39 -14.75 4.45
CA ARG A 81 0.70 -15.48 5.12
C ARG A 81 0.72 -15.21 6.62
N TYR A 82 0.48 -13.96 7.02
CA TYR A 82 0.61 -13.55 8.42
C TYR A 82 -0.66 -13.75 9.26
N ARG A 83 -1.83 -14.03 8.67
CA ARG A 83 -3.12 -14.10 9.38
C ARG A 83 -3.12 -15.01 10.61
N LYS A 84 -2.34 -16.10 10.60
CA LYS A 84 -2.26 -17.07 11.71
C LYS A 84 -1.10 -16.82 12.67
N MET A 85 -0.29 -15.80 12.41
CA MET A 85 0.89 -15.48 13.21
C MET A 85 0.50 -14.63 14.42
N SER A 86 1.21 -14.82 15.54
CA SER A 86 0.97 -14.08 16.78
C SER A 86 1.15 -12.56 16.62
N PHE A 87 1.96 -12.12 15.66
CA PHE A 87 2.22 -10.71 15.39
C PHE A 87 1.24 -10.06 14.39
N PHE A 88 0.18 -10.76 13.96
CA PHE A 88 -0.69 -10.27 12.89
C PHE A 88 -1.37 -8.93 13.21
N ASP A 89 -1.77 -8.71 14.46
CA ASP A 89 -2.36 -7.43 14.88
C ASP A 89 -1.33 -6.30 14.81
N LEU A 90 -0.09 -6.54 15.27
CA LEU A 90 1.01 -5.59 15.13
C LEU A 90 1.31 -5.26 13.66
N TYR A 91 1.23 -6.25 12.78
CA TYR A 91 1.39 -6.07 11.33
C TYR A 91 0.31 -5.15 10.75
N LYS A 92 -0.96 -5.35 11.13
CA LYS A 92 -2.06 -4.47 10.69
C LYS A 92 -1.84 -3.03 11.18
N GLU A 93 -1.52 -2.86 12.45
CA GLU A 93 -1.26 -1.53 13.02
C GLU A 93 -0.08 -0.84 12.34
N PHE A 94 1.01 -1.57 12.09
CA PHE A 94 2.17 -1.07 11.36
C PHE A 94 1.80 -0.61 9.95
N GLY A 95 1.04 -1.42 9.21
CA GLY A 95 0.55 -1.08 7.87
C GLY A 95 -0.33 0.17 7.87
N LEU A 96 -1.29 0.26 8.80
CA LEU A 96 -2.16 1.42 8.94
C LEU A 96 -1.37 2.70 9.26
N ARG A 97 -0.32 2.61 10.08
CA ARG A 97 0.56 3.75 10.35
C ARG A 97 1.23 4.27 9.07
N GLN A 98 1.69 3.39 8.19
CA GLN A 98 2.34 3.81 6.94
C GLN A 98 1.34 4.45 5.95
N MET A 99 0.07 4.05 5.99
CA MET A 99 -0.97 4.59 5.11
C MET A 99 -1.45 5.99 5.49
N ARG A 100 -1.22 6.44 6.72
CA ARG A 100 -1.89 7.62 7.29
C ARG A 100 -1.69 8.89 6.45
N LYS A 101 -0.44 9.21 6.09
CA LYS A 101 -0.16 10.40 5.27
C LYS A 101 -0.75 10.28 3.85
N ALA A 102 -0.69 9.08 3.27
CA ALA A 102 -1.21 8.83 1.95
C ALA A 102 -2.75 9.00 1.90
N ILE A 103 -3.48 8.44 2.87
CA ILE A 103 -4.94 8.61 2.92
C ILE A 103 -5.34 10.04 3.30
N ASP A 104 -4.58 10.73 4.15
CA ASP A 104 -4.84 12.15 4.49
C ASP A 104 -4.75 13.04 3.24
N ARG A 105 -3.84 12.72 2.30
CA ARG A 105 -3.69 13.43 1.01
C ARG A 105 -4.75 13.02 -0.01
N ILE A 106 -4.91 11.73 -0.24
CA ILE A 106 -5.77 11.16 -1.29
C ILE A 106 -7.27 11.31 -0.93
N GLY A 107 -7.60 11.19 0.36
CA GLY A 107 -8.97 11.25 0.86
C GLY A 107 -9.77 9.96 0.66
N TYR A 108 -10.91 9.87 1.35
CA TYR A 108 -11.82 8.70 1.33
C TYR A 108 -12.83 8.72 0.18
N GLU A 109 -12.99 9.88 -0.47
CA GLU A 109 -13.95 10.14 -1.54
C GLU A 109 -13.24 10.55 -2.82
N ALA A 110 -13.82 10.21 -3.96
CA ALA A 110 -13.33 10.65 -5.27
C ALA A 110 -13.51 12.16 -5.42
N ARG A 111 -12.53 12.81 -6.04
CA ARG A 111 -12.54 14.25 -6.36
C ARG A 111 -12.60 14.41 -7.88
N GLN A 112 -13.10 15.55 -8.33
CA GLN A 112 -13.30 15.82 -9.75
C GLN A 112 -11.97 15.93 -10.52
N ASP A 113 -10.89 16.31 -9.83
CA ASP A 113 -9.55 16.52 -10.36
C ASP A 113 -8.61 15.32 -10.16
N ASP A 114 -9.12 14.19 -9.66
CA ASP A 114 -8.30 12.99 -9.52
C ASP A 114 -7.91 12.41 -10.88
N ASP A 115 -6.61 12.20 -11.09
CA ASP A 115 -6.13 11.35 -12.17
C ASP A 115 -6.42 9.85 -11.90
N ASP A 116 -6.33 9.03 -12.95
CA ASP A 116 -6.61 7.59 -12.88
C ASP A 116 -5.74 6.85 -11.86
N LEU A 117 -4.46 7.23 -11.70
CA LEU A 117 -3.57 6.58 -10.74
C LEU A 117 -3.98 6.94 -9.30
N THR A 118 -4.39 8.18 -9.06
CA THR A 118 -4.92 8.64 -7.77
C THR A 118 -6.20 7.89 -7.41
N ARG A 119 -7.12 7.69 -8.38
CA ARG A 119 -8.34 6.87 -8.20
C ARG A 119 -8.00 5.43 -7.81
N LEU A 120 -7.10 4.79 -8.56
CA LEU A 120 -6.66 3.40 -8.32
C LEU A 120 -5.94 3.25 -6.97
N ALA A 121 -5.08 4.21 -6.61
CA ALA A 121 -4.41 4.24 -5.31
C ALA A 121 -5.43 4.35 -4.18
N ARG A 122 -6.39 5.29 -4.28
CA ARG A 122 -7.47 5.43 -3.29
C ARG A 122 -8.22 4.14 -3.09
N PHE A 123 -8.69 3.52 -4.17
CA PHE A 123 -9.40 2.25 -4.12
C PHE A 123 -8.58 1.21 -3.36
N ARG A 124 -7.29 1.07 -3.71
CA ARG A 124 -6.41 0.10 -3.06
C ARG A 124 -6.23 0.40 -1.57
N LEU A 125 -5.88 1.64 -1.21
CA LEU A 125 -5.71 2.03 0.19
C LEU A 125 -6.96 1.71 1.01
N LEU A 126 -8.14 2.14 0.55
CA LEU A 126 -9.38 1.94 1.26
C LEU A 126 -9.73 0.46 1.46
N VAL A 127 -9.45 -0.39 0.47
CA VAL A 127 -9.61 -1.85 0.61
C VAL A 127 -8.71 -2.38 1.72
N VAL A 128 -7.41 -2.04 1.70
CA VAL A 128 -6.49 -2.57 2.72
C VAL A 128 -6.82 -2.01 4.11
N MET A 129 -7.13 -0.73 4.22
CA MET A 129 -7.52 -0.08 5.47
C MET A 129 -8.77 -0.72 6.08
N CYS A 130 -9.79 -1.02 5.26
CA CYS A 130 -10.99 -1.73 5.70
C CYS A 130 -10.68 -3.14 6.20
N GLU A 131 -9.86 -3.90 5.47
CA GLU A 131 -9.42 -5.24 5.84
C GLU A 131 -8.60 -5.24 7.14
N PHE A 132 -7.83 -4.17 7.39
CA PHE A 132 -7.00 -4.01 8.59
C PHE A 132 -7.76 -3.44 9.78
N GLY A 133 -8.97 -2.93 9.53
CA GLY A 133 -9.91 -2.51 10.55
C GLY A 133 -9.88 -1.03 10.90
N GLU A 134 -9.47 -0.18 9.97
CA GLU A 134 -9.57 1.26 10.15
C GLU A 134 -11.03 1.70 10.06
N GLU A 135 -11.52 2.33 11.13
CA GLU A 135 -12.93 2.62 11.28
C GLU A 135 -13.43 3.70 10.31
N ARG A 136 -12.63 4.73 9.98
CA ARG A 136 -13.07 5.74 9.01
C ARG A 136 -13.24 5.16 7.62
N ALA A 137 -12.35 4.26 7.18
CA ALA A 137 -12.47 3.55 5.92
C ALA A 137 -13.73 2.68 5.90
N ARG A 138 -14.01 1.95 6.99
CA ARG A 138 -15.22 1.14 7.13
C ARG A 138 -16.49 1.98 7.11
N THR A 139 -16.50 3.12 7.80
CA THR A 139 -17.63 4.06 7.81
C THR A 139 -17.86 4.66 6.42
N ALA A 140 -16.81 5.05 5.71
CA ALA A 140 -16.90 5.55 4.34
C ALA A 140 -17.47 4.49 3.39
N ALA A 141 -16.98 3.25 3.48
CA ALA A 141 -17.48 2.11 2.70
C ALA A 141 -18.97 1.83 2.98
N ARG A 142 -19.38 1.82 4.26
CA ARG A 142 -20.79 1.66 4.65
C ARG A 142 -21.66 2.78 4.12
N SER A 143 -21.23 4.03 4.23
CA SER A 143 -21.98 5.19 3.73
C SER A 143 -22.20 5.11 2.22
N LYS A 144 -21.17 4.73 1.45
CA LYS A 144 -21.29 4.50 -0.01
C LYS A 144 -22.27 3.38 -0.32
N PHE A 145 -22.17 2.26 0.39
CA PHE A 145 -23.08 1.13 0.20
C PHE A 145 -24.54 1.49 0.49
N SER A 146 -24.81 2.21 1.58
CA SER A 146 -26.17 2.68 1.90
C SER A 146 -26.73 3.57 0.79
N LYS A 147 -25.97 4.58 0.32
CA LYS A 147 -26.42 5.46 -0.77
C LYS A 147 -26.74 4.70 -2.06
N TYR A 148 -25.99 3.65 -2.36
CA TYR A 148 -26.24 2.78 -3.51
C TYR A 148 -27.56 2.00 -3.36
N ILE A 149 -27.81 1.43 -2.19
CA ILE A 149 -29.07 0.70 -1.90
C ILE A 149 -30.28 1.63 -1.91
N ASP A 150 -30.13 2.86 -1.43
CA ASP A 150 -31.20 3.86 -1.40
C ASP A 150 -31.51 4.49 -2.79
N GLY A 151 -30.84 4.02 -3.86
CA GLY A 151 -31.03 4.50 -5.23
C GLY A 151 -30.47 5.90 -5.52
N GLY A 152 -29.70 6.47 -4.58
CA GLY A 152 -29.16 7.83 -4.64
C GLY A 152 -27.76 7.95 -5.24
N ALA A 153 -27.12 6.86 -5.63
CA ALA A 153 -25.80 6.85 -6.23
C ALA A 153 -25.77 6.06 -7.54
N GLY A 154 -25.01 6.54 -8.53
CA GLY A 154 -24.60 5.74 -9.69
C GLY A 154 -23.84 4.48 -9.27
N PRO A 155 -23.54 3.56 -10.22
CA PRO A 155 -22.80 2.34 -9.90
C PRO A 155 -21.54 2.68 -9.10
N LEU A 156 -21.26 1.88 -8.06
CA LEU A 156 -20.01 1.99 -7.29
C LEU A 156 -18.86 1.99 -8.30
N ASP A 157 -18.16 3.12 -8.40
CA ASP A 157 -17.19 3.34 -9.48
C ASP A 157 -15.98 2.41 -9.22
N TYR A 158 -15.91 1.31 -9.99
CA TYR A 158 -14.92 0.24 -9.85
C TYR A 158 -13.77 0.35 -10.87
N ASN A 159 -13.74 1.42 -11.67
CA ASN A 159 -12.74 1.66 -12.71
C ASN A 159 -11.76 2.76 -12.29
#